data_AF-A0A6I0DYE0-F1
#
_entry.id   AF-A0A6I0DYE0-F1
#
_cell.length_a   1.000
_cell.length_b   1.000
_cell.length_c   1.000
_cell.angle_alpha   90.00
_cell.angle_beta   90.00
_cell.angle_gamma   90.00
#
_symmetry.space_group_name_H-M   'P 1'
#
loop_
_entity.id
_entity.type
_entity.pdbx_description
1 polymer ?
#
loop_
_entity_poly.entity_id
_entity_poly.type
_entity_poly.pdbx_seq_one_letter_code
_entity_poly.pdbx_strand_id
1 'polypeptide(L)'
;DFTPGNTRKIRNESNFMPNKITLGNGFVFIETWNFQFSTSAKYQLVYSDGTTAGTRTVMEDGPVSGTFGLFKNELYFPHHESRNGAAYSNMELWRSDGTPENTKMIYDIYPGEVTFYTPPLKLSSSPRSFFSLGNSLYFVAKNGNAMNLYRLGDPTSVDRAGSSVESVFPNPFKETLTIRTNEPLALKILNLQGKVVMEAQLTAGDNPVTLSDVPEGMYIVTTSGILSRRNHFYRVIKL
;
A
#
# COMPACT_ATOMS: atom_id res chain seq x y z
N ASP A 1 38.24 -3.53 -8.50
CA ASP A 1 39.44 -2.87 -9.08
C ASP A 1 38.96 -1.80 -10.05
N PHE A 2 39.44 -0.56 -9.94
CA PHE A 2 39.01 0.53 -10.83
C PHE A 2 39.67 0.44 -12.22
N THR A 3 39.74 -0.76 -12.78
CA THR A 3 40.28 -0.99 -14.12
C THR A 3 39.30 -0.38 -15.15
N PRO A 4 39.79 0.32 -16.19
CA PRO A 4 38.94 0.95 -17.20
C PRO A 4 37.95 0.01 -17.91
N GLY A 5 38.15 -1.31 -17.86
CA GLY A 5 37.23 -2.31 -18.40
C GLY A 5 36.01 -2.63 -17.52
N ASN A 6 36.06 -2.32 -16.21
CA ASN A 6 35.01 -2.64 -15.24
C ASN A 6 34.09 -1.45 -14.92
N THR A 7 34.36 -0.28 -15.50
CA THR A 7 33.53 0.92 -15.36
C THR A 7 33.00 1.31 -16.75
N ARG A 8 31.67 1.42 -16.89
CA ARG A 8 31.03 1.84 -18.14
C ARG A 8 30.00 2.93 -17.89
N LYS A 9 29.95 3.91 -18.79
CA LYS A 9 28.86 4.90 -18.83
C LYS A 9 27.60 4.21 -19.35
N ILE A 10 26.55 4.17 -18.53
CA ILE A 10 25.28 3.52 -18.91
C ILE A 10 24.20 4.51 -19.36
N ARG A 11 24.33 5.79 -19.00
CA ARG A 11 23.42 6.88 -19.40
C ARG A 11 24.16 8.19 -19.48
N ASN A 12 23.68 9.09 -20.35
CA ASN A 12 24.18 10.46 -20.40
C ASN A 12 23.29 11.37 -19.55
N GLU A 13 23.88 12.00 -18.53
CA GLU A 13 23.17 12.86 -17.57
C GLU A 13 23.53 14.35 -17.77
N SER A 14 23.84 14.77 -19.01
CA SER A 14 24.29 16.14 -19.29
C SER A 14 23.29 17.24 -18.89
N ASN A 15 22.00 16.90 -18.78
CA ASN A 15 20.92 17.83 -18.46
C ASN A 15 20.21 17.52 -17.13
N PHE A 16 20.56 16.43 -16.44
CA PHE A 16 19.93 16.08 -15.18
C PHE A 16 20.97 15.66 -14.13
N MET A 17 20.86 16.20 -12.92
CA MET A 17 21.74 15.87 -11.81
C MET A 17 21.09 14.77 -10.96
N PRO A 18 21.77 13.65 -10.67
CA PRO A 18 21.23 12.64 -9.75
C PRO A 18 21.12 13.25 -8.34
N ASN A 19 19.89 13.35 -7.82
CA ASN A 19 19.59 13.85 -6.48
C ASN A 19 19.68 12.71 -5.46
N LYS A 20 19.03 11.59 -5.78
CA LYS A 20 19.07 10.40 -4.94
C LYS A 20 19.10 9.14 -5.78
N ILE A 21 19.92 8.21 -5.33
CA ILE A 21 20.04 6.86 -5.88
C ILE A 21 19.58 5.89 -4.80
N THR A 22 18.68 4.97 -5.15
CA THR A 22 18.33 3.85 -4.27
C THR A 22 18.50 2.53 -5.00
N LEU A 23 18.97 1.51 -4.26
CA LEU A 23 19.33 0.19 -4.79
C LEU A 23 18.34 -0.85 -4.31
N GLY A 24 17.69 -1.56 -5.22
CA GLY A 24 16.83 -2.70 -4.90
C GLY A 24 17.08 -3.85 -5.87
N ASN A 25 17.49 -5.02 -5.36
CA ASN A 25 17.61 -6.30 -6.09
C ASN A 25 18.11 -6.21 -7.54
N GLY A 26 19.24 -5.53 -7.76
CA GLY A 26 19.89 -5.40 -9.07
C GLY A 26 19.49 -4.16 -9.87
N PHE A 27 18.66 -3.30 -9.30
CA PHE A 27 18.14 -2.10 -9.97
C PHE A 27 18.60 -0.82 -9.31
N VAL A 28 18.80 0.21 -10.14
CA VAL A 28 19.12 1.57 -9.72
C VAL A 28 17.92 2.45 -10.06
N PHE A 29 17.28 3.01 -9.03
CA PHE A 29 16.37 4.13 -9.22
C PHE A 29 17.12 5.44 -9.03
N ILE A 30 17.04 6.31 -10.03
CA ILE A 30 17.69 7.61 -10.01
C ILE A 30 16.60 8.67 -10.08
N GLU A 31 16.52 9.48 -9.04
CA GLU A 31 15.82 10.76 -9.11
C GLU A 31 16.77 11.78 -9.72
N THR A 32 16.43 12.31 -10.89
CA THR A 32 17.31 13.25 -11.60
C THR A 32 16.66 14.63 -11.72
N TRP A 33 17.36 15.71 -11.39
CA TRP A 33 16.86 17.09 -11.44
C TRP A 33 17.46 17.91 -12.60
N ASN A 34 16.65 18.58 -13.44
CA ASN A 34 17.13 19.47 -14.52
C ASN A 34 17.20 20.95 -14.10
N PHE A 35 18.31 21.62 -14.44
CA PHE A 35 18.58 23.05 -14.21
C PHE A 35 17.95 23.99 -15.27
N GLN A 36 17.37 23.48 -16.35
CA GLN A 36 16.67 24.29 -17.34
C GLN A 36 15.32 24.73 -16.77
N PHE A 37 15.28 25.96 -16.24
CA PHE A 37 14.10 26.64 -15.67
C PHE A 37 12.89 26.79 -16.63
N SER A 38 12.91 26.18 -17.83
CA SER A 38 11.95 26.42 -18.90
C SER A 38 11.02 25.25 -19.25
N THR A 39 11.15 24.06 -18.65
CA THR A 39 10.22 22.94 -18.88
C THR A 39 9.66 22.38 -17.57
N SER A 40 8.40 21.95 -17.61
CA SER A 40 7.59 21.51 -16.45
C SER A 40 8.06 20.19 -15.80
N ALA A 41 8.85 19.38 -16.49
CA ALA A 41 9.44 18.15 -15.95
C ALA A 41 10.79 18.43 -15.28
N LYS A 42 10.77 18.73 -13.97
CA LYS A 42 11.98 18.97 -13.19
C LYS A 42 12.66 17.68 -12.73
N TYR A 43 11.90 16.61 -12.54
CA TYR A 43 12.37 15.36 -11.93
C TYR A 43 12.05 14.19 -12.85
N GLN A 44 12.92 13.19 -12.95
CA GLN A 44 12.59 11.91 -13.60
C GLN A 44 12.82 10.77 -12.62
N LEU A 45 12.01 9.71 -12.75
CA LEU A 45 12.33 8.40 -12.20
C LEU A 45 12.94 7.55 -13.30
N VAL A 46 14.20 7.19 -13.14
CA VAL A 46 14.93 6.32 -14.08
C VAL A 46 15.14 4.96 -13.44
N TYR A 47 14.99 3.90 -14.22
CA TYR A 47 15.35 2.54 -13.86
C TYR A 47 16.58 2.11 -14.65
N SER A 48 17.46 1.32 -14.03
CA SER A 48 18.60 0.69 -14.70
C SER A 48 18.91 -0.68 -14.09
N ASP A 49 19.25 -1.64 -14.95
CA ASP A 49 19.85 -2.94 -14.60
C ASP A 49 21.39 -2.92 -14.63
N GLY A 50 22.01 -1.74 -14.77
CA GLY A 50 23.46 -1.58 -14.91
C GLY A 50 23.98 -1.73 -16.34
N THR A 51 23.11 -1.84 -17.35
CA THR A 51 23.46 -1.79 -18.78
C THR A 51 22.84 -0.55 -19.44
N THR A 52 23.43 -0.09 -20.56
CA THR A 52 22.81 0.99 -21.36
C THR A 52 21.44 0.58 -21.90
N ALA A 53 21.28 -0.66 -22.36
CA ALA A 53 20.03 -1.16 -22.93
C ALA A 53 18.91 -1.30 -21.89
N GLY A 54 19.25 -1.68 -20.66
CA GLY A 54 18.30 -1.80 -19.55
C GLY A 54 18.12 -0.50 -18.75
N THR A 55 18.71 0.61 -19.19
CA THR A 55 18.50 1.92 -18.57
C THR A 55 17.42 2.70 -19.32
N ARG A 56 16.33 3.06 -18.64
CA ARG A 56 15.19 3.77 -19.23
C ARG A 56 14.51 4.71 -18.25
N THR A 57 13.88 5.75 -18.78
CA THR A 57 12.98 6.59 -17.98
C THR A 57 11.69 5.82 -17.71
N VAL A 58 11.32 5.74 -16.44
CA VAL A 58 10.08 5.11 -15.95
C VAL A 58 8.98 6.16 -15.84
N MET A 59 9.34 7.37 -15.42
CA MET A 59 8.42 8.48 -15.20
C MET A 59 9.12 9.81 -15.52
N GLU A 60 8.53 10.58 -16.43
CA GLU A 60 9.06 11.89 -16.86
C GLU A 60 8.77 13.01 -15.86
N ASP A 61 7.76 12.85 -15.00
CA ASP A 61 7.50 13.70 -13.85
C ASP A 61 7.73 12.92 -12.57
N GLY A 62 8.99 12.70 -12.21
CA GLY A 62 9.39 11.86 -11.08
C GLY A 62 9.03 12.44 -9.69
N PRO A 63 9.22 11.63 -8.63
CA PRO A 63 9.07 12.08 -7.25
C PRO A 63 10.04 13.21 -6.89
N VAL A 64 9.59 14.08 -5.98
CA VAL A 64 10.27 15.33 -5.59
C VAL A 64 10.85 15.32 -4.17
N SER A 65 10.63 14.23 -3.42
CA SER A 65 10.87 14.20 -1.97
C SER A 65 12.18 13.53 -1.55
N GLY A 66 12.89 12.89 -2.48
CA GLY A 66 14.03 12.03 -2.15
C GLY A 66 13.69 10.96 -1.11
N THR A 67 12.43 10.55 -0.94
CA THR A 67 12.02 9.56 0.06
C THR A 67 11.53 8.30 -0.63
N PHE A 68 12.19 7.19 -0.37
CA PHE A 68 11.99 5.92 -1.07
C PHE A 68 11.93 4.76 -0.08
N GLY A 69 11.05 3.81 -0.35
CA GLY A 69 11.01 2.49 0.25
C GLY A 69 11.22 1.42 -0.80
N LEU A 70 11.85 0.31 -0.42
CA LEU A 70 11.96 -0.87 -1.27
C LEU A 70 11.32 -2.04 -0.56
N PHE A 71 10.36 -2.67 -1.23
CA PHE A 71 9.64 -3.80 -0.69
C PHE A 71 9.23 -4.74 -1.81
N LYS A 72 9.52 -6.04 -1.67
CA LYS A 72 9.23 -7.07 -2.69
C LYS A 72 9.67 -6.67 -4.11
N ASN A 73 10.84 -6.05 -4.25
CA ASN A 73 11.44 -5.56 -5.50
C ASN A 73 10.68 -4.41 -6.20
N GLU A 74 9.68 -3.82 -5.54
CA GLU A 74 9.02 -2.61 -6.00
C GLU A 74 9.56 -1.40 -5.22
N LEU A 75 9.66 -0.27 -5.92
CA LEU A 75 9.93 1.03 -5.33
C LEU A 75 8.62 1.64 -4.83
N TYR A 76 8.64 2.19 -3.62
CA TYR A 76 7.55 2.94 -3.00
C TYR A 76 8.00 4.37 -2.72
N PHE A 77 7.17 5.34 -3.07
CA PHE A 77 7.54 6.74 -3.01
C PHE A 77 6.31 7.65 -2.94
N PRO A 78 6.44 8.87 -2.38
CA PRO A 78 5.38 9.85 -2.43
C PRO A 78 5.42 10.57 -3.79
N HIS A 79 4.27 10.68 -4.43
CA HIS A 79 4.15 11.37 -5.72
C HIS A 79 2.82 12.10 -5.85
N HIS A 80 2.79 13.13 -6.69
CA HIS A 80 1.61 13.95 -6.93
C HIS A 80 0.64 13.19 -7.83
N GLU A 81 -0.65 13.23 -7.52
CA GLU A 81 -1.67 12.76 -8.47
C GLU A 81 -1.83 13.72 -9.65
N SER A 82 -1.68 15.03 -9.40
CA SER A 82 -1.66 16.07 -10.44
C SER A 82 -0.81 17.27 -10.04
N ARG A 83 0.02 17.78 -10.96
CA ARG A 83 0.77 19.03 -10.76
C ARG A 83 0.03 20.22 -11.34
N ASN A 84 -1.04 20.65 -10.70
CA ASN A 84 -1.74 21.88 -11.09
C ASN A 84 -1.04 23.11 -10.48
N GLY A 85 0.12 23.47 -11.04
CA GLY A 85 0.71 24.82 -11.07
C GLY A 85 1.13 25.51 -9.76
N ALA A 86 0.54 25.21 -8.60
CA ALA A 86 0.70 26.05 -7.41
C ALA A 86 0.84 25.30 -6.08
N ALA A 87 0.59 23.99 -6.01
CA ALA A 87 0.70 23.30 -4.73
C ALA A 87 1.29 21.90 -4.86
N TYR A 88 2.46 21.73 -4.25
CA TYR A 88 3.09 20.44 -3.97
C TYR A 88 2.33 19.66 -2.87
N SER A 89 1.00 19.80 -2.79
CA SER A 89 0.22 19.46 -1.59
C SER A 89 -0.82 18.36 -1.80
N ASN A 90 -0.63 17.49 -2.80
CA ASN A 90 -1.47 16.30 -3.07
C ASN A 90 -0.62 15.02 -3.23
N MET A 91 0.40 14.85 -2.40
CA MET A 91 1.27 13.69 -2.48
C MET A 91 0.62 12.47 -1.84
N GLU A 92 0.48 11.41 -2.62
CA GLU A 92 -0.02 10.12 -2.19
C GLU A 92 1.04 9.02 -2.34
N LEU A 93 0.74 7.81 -1.88
CA LEU A 93 1.65 6.67 -1.99
C LEU A 93 1.59 6.03 -3.37
N TRP A 94 2.73 5.98 -4.04
CA TRP A 94 2.91 5.36 -5.35
C TRP A 94 3.87 4.20 -5.28
N ARG A 95 3.75 3.29 -6.26
CA ARG A 95 4.69 2.20 -6.48
C ARG A 95 5.16 2.12 -7.93
N SER A 96 6.31 1.50 -8.13
CA SER A 96 6.85 1.14 -9.44
C SER A 96 7.66 -0.15 -9.36
N ASP A 97 7.53 -1.02 -10.37
CA ASP A 97 8.42 -2.17 -10.59
C ASP A 97 9.58 -1.84 -11.56
N GLY A 98 9.72 -0.59 -11.98
CA GLY A 98 10.67 -0.16 -13.02
C GLY A 98 10.10 -0.13 -14.44
N THR A 99 8.79 -0.29 -14.60
CA THR A 99 8.06 -0.11 -15.87
C THR A 99 7.08 1.07 -15.77
N PRO A 100 6.90 1.88 -16.84
CA PRO A 100 5.87 2.91 -16.85
C PRO A 100 4.47 2.36 -16.56
N GLU A 101 4.15 1.17 -17.08
CA GLU A 101 2.82 0.56 -17.00
C GLU A 101 2.41 0.17 -15.57
N ASN A 102 3.37 -0.24 -14.73
CA ASN A 102 3.13 -0.57 -13.33
C ASN A 102 3.56 0.55 -12.38
N THR A 103 3.84 1.74 -12.89
CA THR A 103 4.09 2.93 -12.08
C THR A 103 2.80 3.68 -11.81
N LYS A 104 2.24 3.52 -10.61
CA LYS A 104 0.91 4.05 -10.27
C LYS A 104 0.71 4.27 -8.77
N MET A 105 -0.25 5.14 -8.44
CA MET A 105 -0.76 5.30 -7.08
C MET A 105 -1.32 3.96 -6.57
N ILE A 106 -1.07 3.62 -5.31
CA ILE A 106 -1.62 2.40 -4.70
C ILE A 106 -3.07 2.63 -4.31
N TYR A 107 -3.30 3.66 -3.48
CA TYR A 107 -4.62 4.15 -3.10
C TYR A 107 -4.49 5.57 -2.50
N ASP A 108 -5.63 6.27 -2.45
CA ASP A 108 -5.77 7.59 -1.83
C ASP A 108 -5.83 7.44 -0.30
N ILE A 109 -4.74 7.77 0.39
CA ILE A 109 -4.63 7.60 1.85
C ILE A 109 -5.39 8.72 2.57
N TYR A 110 -5.44 9.92 1.99
CA TYR A 110 -6.12 11.07 2.57
C TYR A 110 -7.12 11.67 1.58
N PRO A 111 -8.31 11.07 1.46
CA PRO A 111 -9.30 11.52 0.49
C PRO A 111 -9.86 12.90 0.84
N GLY A 112 -10.16 13.67 -0.20
CA GLY A 112 -10.78 14.99 -0.13
C GLY A 112 -9.99 16.07 -0.85
N GLU A 113 -10.52 17.28 -0.84
CA GLU A 113 -9.93 18.44 -1.51
C GLU A 113 -10.20 19.74 -0.76
N VAL A 114 -9.34 20.73 -0.99
CA VAL A 114 -9.49 22.11 -0.57
C VAL A 114 -10.15 22.89 -1.69
N THR A 115 -11.42 23.27 -1.48
CA THR A 115 -12.27 23.90 -2.50
C THR A 115 -12.10 25.42 -2.61
N PHE A 116 -11.32 26.04 -1.71
CA PHE A 116 -11.00 27.47 -1.80
C PHE A 116 -10.06 27.82 -2.96
N TYR A 117 -9.43 26.82 -3.61
CA TYR A 117 -8.60 26.97 -4.80
C TYR A 117 -9.38 26.59 -6.06
N THR A 118 -9.03 27.19 -7.20
CA THR A 118 -9.60 26.86 -8.51
C THR A 118 -8.49 26.48 -9.49
N PRO A 119 -8.42 25.21 -9.95
CA PRO A 119 -9.26 24.08 -9.54
C PRO A 119 -9.01 23.68 -8.07
N PRO A 120 -9.94 22.92 -7.43
CA PRO A 120 -9.73 22.38 -6.10
C PRO A 120 -8.42 21.59 -6.01
N LEU A 121 -7.77 21.69 -4.85
CA LEU A 121 -6.53 20.96 -4.58
C LEU A 121 -6.81 19.73 -3.73
N LYS A 122 -6.48 18.54 -4.23
CA LYS A 122 -6.55 17.32 -3.44
C LYS A 122 -5.70 17.41 -2.17
N LEU A 123 -6.18 16.79 -1.10
CA LEU A 123 -5.42 16.66 0.14
C LEU A 123 -4.20 15.76 -0.08
N SER A 124 -3.23 15.86 0.82
CA SER A 124 -1.98 15.09 0.74
C SER A 124 -1.77 14.29 2.00
N SER A 125 -1.55 13.00 1.82
CA SER A 125 -1.07 12.12 2.87
C SER A 125 0.43 12.30 3.15
N SER A 126 1.20 12.94 2.24
CA SER A 126 2.65 13.17 2.39
C SER A 126 3.42 11.96 2.95
N PRO A 127 3.38 10.77 2.31
CA PRO A 127 4.04 9.57 2.81
C PRO A 127 5.55 9.76 2.96
N ARG A 128 6.13 9.30 4.08
CA ARG A 128 7.56 9.40 4.36
C ARG A 128 8.04 8.29 5.32
N SER A 129 9.34 8.26 5.55
CA SER A 129 9.99 7.33 6.49
C SER A 129 9.70 5.85 6.18
N PHE A 130 9.96 5.43 4.94
CA PHE A 130 9.78 4.04 4.54
C PHE A 130 10.86 3.14 5.13
N PHE A 131 10.45 1.99 5.67
CA PHE A 131 11.37 0.91 6.05
C PHE A 131 10.68 -0.44 5.94
N SER A 132 11.45 -1.46 5.57
CA SER A 132 10.95 -2.82 5.47
C SER A 132 11.34 -3.61 6.73
N LEU A 133 10.38 -4.33 7.30
CA LEU A 133 10.56 -5.21 8.45
C LEU A 133 9.78 -6.51 8.21
N GLY A 134 10.49 -7.63 8.13
CA GLY A 134 9.90 -8.91 7.75
C GLY A 134 9.27 -8.84 6.35
N ASN A 135 8.06 -9.37 6.20
CA ASN A 135 7.31 -9.32 4.94
C ASN A 135 6.38 -8.10 4.84
N SER A 136 6.84 -6.94 5.33
CA SER A 136 6.04 -5.71 5.35
C SER A 136 6.89 -4.46 5.17
N LEU A 137 6.32 -3.49 4.47
CA LEU A 137 6.75 -2.12 4.37
C LEU A 137 6.00 -1.29 5.41
N TYR A 138 6.72 -0.46 6.14
CA TYR A 138 6.16 0.52 7.07
C TYR A 138 6.48 1.92 6.57
N PHE A 139 5.57 2.85 6.79
CA PHE A 139 5.73 4.26 6.44
C PHE A 139 4.78 5.13 7.26
N VAL A 140 5.06 6.42 7.37
CA VAL A 140 4.13 7.36 8.00
C VAL A 140 3.44 8.21 6.95
N ALA A 141 2.14 8.43 7.12
CA ALA A 141 1.36 9.31 6.25
C ALA A 141 0.24 9.99 7.05
N LYS A 142 -0.21 11.14 6.56
CA LYS A 142 -1.31 11.92 7.12
C LYS A 142 -2.64 11.32 6.67
N ASN A 143 -3.60 11.26 7.58
CA ASN A 143 -5.02 11.08 7.28
C ASN A 143 -5.83 11.87 8.32
N GLY A 144 -6.62 12.82 7.84
CA GLY A 144 -7.26 13.81 8.70
C GLY A 144 -6.22 14.68 9.42
N ASN A 145 -6.43 14.91 10.73
CA ASN A 145 -5.53 15.73 11.55
C ASN A 145 -4.33 14.95 12.11
N ALA A 146 -4.24 13.65 11.86
CA ALA A 146 -3.22 12.78 12.45
C ALA A 146 -2.17 12.33 11.42
N MET A 147 -0.93 12.20 11.90
CA MET A 147 0.10 11.38 11.25
C MET A 147 -0.03 9.96 11.79
N ASN A 148 -0.15 8.99 10.89
CA ASN A 148 -0.34 7.59 11.25
C ASN A 148 0.84 6.76 10.72
N LEU A 149 1.20 5.70 11.45
CA LEU A 149 2.09 4.65 10.98
C LEU A 149 1.26 3.62 10.21
N TYR A 150 1.56 3.46 8.92
CA TYR A 150 0.96 2.47 8.05
C TYR A 150 1.89 1.27 7.89
N ARG A 151 1.27 0.11 7.70
CA ARG A 151 1.92 -1.14 7.33
C ARG A 151 1.29 -1.65 6.04
N LEU A 152 2.12 -1.90 5.03
CA LEU A 152 1.76 -2.56 3.78
C LEU A 152 2.48 -3.90 3.74
N GLY A 153 1.77 -5.00 3.50
CA GLY A 153 2.39 -6.32 3.43
C GLY A 153 1.34 -7.37 3.19
N ASP A 154 1.70 -8.64 3.41
CA ASP A 154 0.66 -9.66 3.46
C ASP A 154 -0.35 -9.26 4.55
N PRO A 155 -1.66 -9.42 4.30
CA PRO A 155 -2.66 -9.20 5.32
C PRO A 155 -2.34 -10.12 6.49
N THR A 156 -1.73 -9.54 7.52
CA THR A 156 -1.90 -10.03 8.87
C THR A 156 -3.38 -9.87 9.10
N SER A 157 -4.07 -10.95 9.46
CA SER A 157 -5.50 -10.84 9.77
C SER A 157 -5.69 -9.60 10.64
N VAL A 158 -6.65 -8.76 10.24
CA VAL A 158 -6.96 -7.40 10.72
C VAL A 158 -6.25 -6.28 9.93
N ASP A 159 -6.76 -5.98 8.73
CA ASP A 159 -6.74 -4.60 8.22
C ASP A 159 -8.17 -4.25 7.77
N ARG A 160 -8.73 -3.23 8.43
CA ARG A 160 -10.08 -2.71 8.20
C ARG A 160 -10.20 -2.21 6.75
N ALA A 161 -10.80 -3.02 5.89
CA ALA A 161 -11.35 -2.54 4.63
C ALA A 161 -12.76 -1.98 4.90
N GLY A 162 -12.83 -0.67 5.12
CA GLY A 162 -14.08 0.09 5.16
C GLY A 162 -14.88 -0.02 6.45
N SER A 163 -15.65 1.03 6.73
CA SER A 163 -16.55 1.15 7.87
C SER A 163 -17.65 0.08 7.88
N SER A 164 -17.34 -1.16 8.22
CA SER A 164 -18.36 -2.17 8.56
C SER A 164 -18.45 -2.29 10.07
N VAL A 165 -19.67 -2.14 10.59
CA VAL A 165 -20.08 -2.24 12.01
C VAL A 165 -19.88 -3.67 12.57
N GLU A 166 -19.25 -4.55 11.81
CA GLU A 166 -19.01 -5.95 12.13
C GLU A 166 -17.56 -6.20 12.57
N SER A 167 -17.38 -6.90 13.69
CA SER A 167 -16.05 -7.22 14.25
C SER A 167 -16.00 -8.62 14.83
N VAL A 168 -14.81 -9.25 14.77
CA VAL A 168 -14.57 -10.61 15.26
C VAL A 168 -13.42 -10.59 16.27
N PHE A 169 -13.68 -10.99 17.52
CA PHE A 169 -12.72 -10.89 18.63
C PHE A 169 -12.99 -11.90 19.77
N PRO A 170 -11.96 -12.37 20.51
CA PRO A 170 -10.56 -12.16 20.23
C PRO A 170 -10.14 -12.95 18.98
N ASN A 171 -9.09 -12.48 18.32
CA ASN A 171 -8.43 -13.21 17.25
C ASN A 171 -6.93 -12.92 17.36
N PRO A 172 -6.07 -13.91 17.70
CA PRO A 172 -6.38 -15.34 17.89
C PRO A 172 -7.31 -15.65 19.09
N PHE A 173 -7.97 -16.81 19.08
CA PHE A 173 -8.87 -17.29 20.14
C PHE A 173 -8.55 -18.73 20.53
N LYS A 174 -8.91 -19.17 21.74
CA LYS A 174 -8.72 -20.57 22.18
C LYS A 174 -9.94 -21.43 21.88
N GLU A 175 -11.10 -21.07 22.42
CA GLU A 175 -12.33 -21.85 22.26
C GLU A 175 -13.46 -21.01 21.66
N THR A 176 -13.63 -19.79 22.18
CA THR A 176 -14.70 -18.90 21.79
C THR A 176 -14.16 -17.62 21.17
N LEU A 177 -14.78 -17.23 20.06
CA LEU A 177 -14.69 -15.88 19.48
C LEU A 177 -16.08 -15.25 19.50
N THR A 178 -16.15 -13.93 19.59
CA THR A 178 -17.37 -13.14 19.49
C THR A 178 -17.42 -12.48 18.14
N ILE A 179 -18.57 -12.60 17.46
CA ILE A 179 -18.90 -11.87 16.25
C ILE A 179 -19.94 -10.81 16.61
N ARG A 180 -19.54 -9.54 16.55
CA ARG A 180 -20.43 -8.39 16.72
C ARG A 180 -20.99 -7.98 15.37
N THR A 181 -22.30 -7.84 15.25
CA THR A 181 -22.97 -7.37 14.02
C THR A 181 -24.02 -6.30 14.35
N ASN A 182 -24.46 -5.51 13.37
CA ASN A 182 -25.56 -4.54 13.54
C ASN A 182 -26.90 -5.02 12.95
N GLU A 183 -26.89 -6.12 12.21
CA GLU A 183 -28.07 -6.76 11.64
C GLU A 183 -27.97 -8.29 11.77
N PRO A 184 -29.09 -9.02 11.65
CA PRO A 184 -29.06 -10.47 11.58
C PRO A 184 -28.36 -10.97 10.32
N LEU A 185 -27.42 -11.92 10.47
CA LEU A 185 -26.60 -12.46 9.37
C LEU A 185 -26.53 -13.98 9.45
N ALA A 186 -26.42 -14.64 8.30
CA ALA A 186 -26.04 -16.05 8.25
C ALA A 186 -24.52 -16.18 8.41
N LEU A 187 -24.06 -17.03 9.32
CA LEU A 187 -22.65 -17.34 9.56
C LEU A 187 -22.28 -18.69 8.94
N LYS A 188 -21.12 -18.75 8.28
CA LYS A 188 -20.35 -19.97 8.04
C LYS A 188 -18.92 -19.81 8.51
N ILE A 189 -18.35 -20.86 9.09
CA ILE A 189 -16.91 -20.96 9.37
C ILE A 189 -16.37 -22.13 8.56
N LEU A 190 -15.29 -21.90 7.82
CA LEU A 190 -14.68 -22.86 6.92
C LEU A 190 -13.21 -23.07 7.27
N ASN A 191 -12.71 -24.29 7.08
CA ASN A 191 -11.26 -24.55 7.10
C ASN A 191 -10.60 -24.11 5.78
N LEU A 192 -9.26 -24.20 5.69
CA LEU A 192 -8.51 -23.78 4.49
C LEU A 192 -8.79 -24.63 3.23
N GLN A 193 -9.38 -25.82 3.37
CA GLN A 193 -9.81 -26.64 2.24
C GLN A 193 -11.24 -26.29 1.77
N GLY A 194 -11.89 -25.29 2.37
CA GLY A 194 -13.25 -24.86 2.04
C GLY A 194 -14.34 -25.74 2.66
N LYS A 195 -14.00 -26.66 3.58
CA LYS A 195 -14.99 -27.45 4.32
C LYS A 195 -15.61 -26.58 5.40
N VAL A 196 -16.94 -26.49 5.42
CA VAL A 196 -17.70 -25.83 6.50
C VAL A 196 -17.53 -26.64 7.79
N VAL A 197 -17.06 -25.97 8.84
CA VAL A 197 -16.91 -26.52 10.19
C VAL A 197 -17.97 -26.01 11.16
N MET A 198 -18.62 -24.87 10.86
CA MET A 198 -19.74 -24.36 11.65
C MET A 198 -20.69 -23.51 10.81
N GLU A 199 -21.97 -23.60 11.13
CA GLU A 199 -23.03 -22.74 10.61
C GLU A 199 -23.90 -22.23 11.76
N ALA A 200 -24.31 -20.96 11.69
CA ALA A 200 -25.20 -20.36 12.67
C ALA A 200 -25.99 -19.18 12.07
N GLN A 201 -26.99 -18.70 12.81
CA GLN A 201 -27.64 -17.43 12.55
C GLN A 201 -27.21 -16.44 13.64
N LEU A 202 -26.70 -15.28 13.22
CA LEU A 202 -26.31 -14.21 14.11
C LEU A 202 -27.46 -13.24 14.28
N THR A 203 -27.54 -12.65 15.48
CA THR A 203 -28.43 -11.53 15.79
C THR A 203 -27.63 -10.22 15.80
N ALA A 204 -28.33 -9.10 15.65
CA ALA A 204 -27.69 -7.81 15.89
C ALA A 204 -27.19 -7.74 17.35
N GLY A 205 -25.93 -7.34 17.53
CA GLY A 205 -25.24 -7.37 18.82
C GLY A 205 -24.08 -8.37 18.83
N ASP A 206 -23.70 -8.81 20.03
CA ASP A 206 -22.59 -9.74 20.25
C ASP A 206 -23.07 -11.18 20.20
N ASN A 207 -22.40 -11.99 19.37
CA ASN A 207 -22.70 -13.41 19.19
C ASN A 207 -21.45 -14.22 19.55
N PRO A 208 -21.37 -14.81 20.76
CA PRO A 208 -20.31 -15.75 21.11
C PRO A 208 -20.44 -17.03 20.27
N VAL A 209 -19.33 -17.47 19.69
CA VAL A 209 -19.21 -18.65 18.83
C VAL A 209 -18.11 -19.54 19.39
N THR A 210 -18.50 -20.70 19.91
CA THR A 210 -17.59 -21.68 20.51
C THR A 210 -17.29 -22.81 19.55
N LEU A 211 -16.02 -23.09 19.33
CA LEU A 211 -15.50 -24.07 18.38
C LEU A 211 -14.69 -25.17 19.08
N SER A 212 -15.22 -25.76 20.16
CA SER A 212 -14.47 -26.72 21.00
C SER A 212 -13.93 -27.91 20.21
N ASP A 213 -14.74 -28.51 19.33
CA ASP A 213 -14.38 -29.73 18.58
C ASP A 213 -13.59 -29.50 17.28
N VAL A 214 -13.23 -28.25 17.01
CA VAL A 214 -12.51 -27.85 15.80
C VAL A 214 -11.00 -27.80 16.11
N PRO A 215 -10.11 -28.42 15.31
CA PRO A 215 -8.67 -28.39 15.58
C PRO A 215 -8.08 -26.98 15.63
N GLU A 216 -6.96 -26.83 16.33
CA GLU A 216 -6.14 -25.62 16.23
C GLU A 216 -5.76 -25.35 14.76
N GLY A 217 -5.71 -24.08 14.38
CA GLY A 217 -5.40 -23.70 13.02
C GLY A 217 -6.24 -22.53 12.51
N MET A 218 -6.28 -22.42 11.19
CA MET A 218 -6.77 -21.24 10.50
C MET A 218 -8.12 -21.47 9.87
N TYR A 219 -9.02 -20.51 10.06
CA TYR A 219 -10.39 -20.58 9.58
C TYR A 219 -10.81 -19.28 8.89
N ILE A 220 -11.77 -19.41 7.97
CA ILE A 220 -12.45 -18.31 7.31
C ILE A 220 -13.86 -18.22 7.87
N VAL A 221 -14.19 -17.10 8.46
CA VAL A 221 -15.53 -16.73 8.91
C VAL A 221 -16.19 -15.93 7.78
N THR A 222 -17.36 -16.34 7.35
CA THR A 222 -18.16 -15.62 6.34
C THR A 222 -19.50 -15.25 6.92
N THR A 223 -19.89 -13.98 6.82
CA THR A 223 -21.23 -13.51 7.17
C THR A 223 -21.95 -13.03 5.92
N SER A 224 -23.23 -13.38 5.79
CA SER A 224 -24.07 -13.00 4.64
C SER A 224 -25.38 -12.39 5.12
N GLY A 225 -25.66 -11.17 4.66
CA GLY A 225 -26.93 -10.50 4.94
C GLY A 225 -28.08 -11.10 4.15
N ILE A 226 -29.15 -11.48 4.84
CA ILE A 226 -30.37 -12.03 4.22
C ILE A 226 -31.03 -10.98 3.30
N LEU A 227 -30.88 -9.69 3.63
CA LEU A 227 -31.49 -8.56 2.91
C LEU A 227 -30.47 -7.63 2.23
N SER A 228 -29.27 -7.48 2.80
CA SER A 228 -28.31 -6.43 2.40
C SER A 228 -27.43 -6.78 1.19
N ARG A 229 -27.48 -8.01 0.67
CA ARG A 229 -26.59 -8.55 -0.39
C ARG A 229 -25.08 -8.37 -0.11
N ARG A 230 -24.69 -8.06 1.14
CA ARG A 230 -23.30 -7.90 1.54
C ARG A 230 -22.80 -9.19 2.16
N ASN A 231 -21.60 -9.58 1.75
CA ASN A 231 -20.85 -10.69 2.35
C ASN A 231 -19.58 -10.12 2.98
N HIS A 232 -19.31 -10.48 4.24
CA HIS A 232 -18.06 -10.16 4.90
C HIS A 232 -17.25 -11.43 5.16
N PHE A 233 -15.93 -11.28 5.16
CA PHE A 233 -14.98 -12.37 5.30
C PHE A 233 -13.93 -12.00 6.34
N TYR A 234 -13.74 -12.85 7.35
CA TYR A 234 -12.71 -12.70 8.37
C TYR A 234 -11.84 -13.94 8.42
N ARG A 235 -10.53 -13.75 8.57
CA ARG A 235 -9.58 -14.83 8.85
C ARG A 235 -9.34 -14.88 10.36
N VAL A 236 -9.56 -16.04 10.97
CA VAL A 236 -9.36 -16.25 12.40
C VAL A 236 -8.39 -17.39 12.67
N ILE A 237 -7.72 -17.34 13.82
CA ILE A 237 -6.75 -18.35 14.25
C ILE A 237 -7.21 -18.94 15.59
N LYS A 238 -7.48 -20.25 15.60
CA LYS A 238 -7.69 -21.03 16.83
C LYS A 238 -6.33 -21.50 17.36
N LEU A 239 -6.02 -21.11 18.58
CA LEU A 239 -4.86 -21.54 19.37
C LEU A 239 -5.17 -22.75 20.23
#